data_AF-A0A1Y2AHD5-F1
#
_entry.id   AF-A0A1Y2AHD5-F1
#
_cell.length_a   1.000
_cell.length_b   1.000
_cell.length_c   1.000
_cell.angle_alpha   90.00
_cell.angle_beta   90.00
_cell.angle_gamma   90.00
#
_symmetry.space_group_name_H-M   'P 1'
#
loop_
_entity.id
_entity.type
_entity.pdbx_description
1 polymer ?
#
loop_
_entity_poly.entity_id
_entity_poly.type
_entity_poly.pdbx_seq_one_letter_code
_entity_poly.pdbx_strand_id
1 'polypeptide(L)'
;MNKSSEVKKYGEVSSTPLINLKDIFINNIAPYNTKNPTNEFILPENNSDDKIINEVMQHDIFFNSSIKPVHFQNQQAMTDYFNDNRNFLLATVIFESDNYLHYTVRINNTWTPDSKLEPIMDYAKGRYFDDQTGIAEGDKYEYLFSPIQVAVDQAIIRLKTNDQTLKMDYSFGKLVKSSTEYNENNSSGIVGSYVAMMFLLCIVNIVISIVKEKESGIKNGLLMAGVYPSVFWLSWLIFYLFVIFVVSGGITIFFYFFKTLSNINPLFIFLSIFFYGMSCCSLSFIFSYFFKNTKTAGPAVSIISVIIIMANMATSYVSLKIRKLVAIFLSPIYICSFIYKIDKMKSHNENLTFNNFIKSDSGYFLLILLANNILYYVLAIVLDIIDNAGGFKFFLLKSFLLKFFLLKGENECNIGYQDDYQKDIQDDETNKNKKCMVEVSGISKIFEKKKSEDDSKYQNNSNSKSQNFFNFKSLNIFKSTKMSKFIAVNNVSFNVYQDEIFCILGK
;
A
#
# COMPACT_ATOMS: atom_id res chain seq x y z
N MET A 1 -7.07 -28.56 -17.43
CA MET A 1 -7.84 -29.34 -16.44
C MET A 1 -8.38 -28.38 -15.39
N ASN A 2 -9.63 -27.95 -15.60
CA ASN A 2 -10.38 -27.11 -14.68
C ASN A 2 -10.79 -27.94 -13.46
N LYS A 3 -10.10 -27.80 -12.33
CA LYS A 3 -10.82 -27.80 -11.06
C LYS A 3 -11.20 -26.35 -10.83
N SER A 4 -12.46 -26.01 -11.14
CA SER A 4 -13.04 -24.75 -10.67
C SER A 4 -12.73 -24.62 -9.19
N SER A 5 -12.30 -23.44 -8.76
CA SER A 5 -12.15 -23.10 -7.35
C SER A 5 -13.46 -23.42 -6.61
N GLU A 6 -13.55 -24.58 -5.98
CA GLU A 6 -14.70 -24.97 -5.18
C GLU A 6 -14.65 -24.17 -3.89
N VAL A 7 -15.49 -23.13 -3.83
CA VAL A 7 -15.73 -22.40 -2.59
C VAL A 7 -16.51 -23.33 -1.67
N LYS A 8 -15.85 -23.84 -0.62
CA LYS A 8 -16.52 -24.64 0.40
C LYS A 8 -17.29 -23.72 1.32
N LYS A 9 -18.61 -23.94 1.39
CA LYS A 9 -19.50 -23.19 2.27
C LYS A 9 -19.73 -23.99 3.54
N TYR A 10 -19.45 -23.37 4.68
CA TYR A 10 -19.68 -23.93 6.00
C TYR A 10 -20.86 -23.21 6.64
N GLY A 11 -21.91 -23.96 6.97
CA GLY A 11 -23.07 -23.46 7.70
C GLY A 11 -22.78 -23.19 9.17
N GLU A 12 -23.74 -22.57 9.85
CA GLU A 12 -23.70 -22.40 11.31
C GLU A 12 -23.71 -23.77 12.00
N VAL A 13 -22.89 -23.91 13.04
CA VAL A 13 -22.81 -25.13 13.85
C VAL A 13 -23.13 -24.75 15.28
N SER A 14 -24.10 -25.46 15.88
CA SER A 14 -24.49 -25.29 17.27
C SER A 14 -23.35 -25.65 18.23
N SER A 15 -23.44 -25.17 19.47
CA SER A 15 -22.50 -25.54 20.52
C SER A 15 -22.47 -27.05 20.73
N THR A 16 -21.31 -27.60 21.06
CA THR A 16 -21.20 -29.02 21.43
C THR A 16 -21.62 -29.22 22.88
N PRO A 17 -22.14 -30.40 23.24
CA PRO A 17 -22.30 -30.76 24.64
C PRO A 17 -20.95 -30.74 25.35
N LEU A 18 -20.99 -30.56 26.67
CA LEU A 18 -19.81 -30.63 27.53
C LEU A 18 -19.26 -32.05 27.54
N ILE A 19 -17.97 -32.19 27.25
CA ILE A 19 -17.23 -33.45 27.32
C ILE A 19 -16.25 -33.34 28.48
N ASN A 20 -16.21 -34.36 29.34
CA ASN A 20 -15.28 -34.39 30.46
C ASN A 20 -13.86 -34.55 29.93
N LEU A 21 -12.94 -33.70 30.40
CA LEU A 21 -11.55 -33.71 29.98
C LEU A 21 -10.84 -35.03 30.31
N LYS A 22 -11.27 -35.72 31.37
CA LYS A 22 -10.78 -37.06 31.71
C LYS A 22 -11.01 -38.06 30.58
N ASP A 23 -12.19 -38.06 29.97
CA ASP A 23 -12.55 -39.00 28.91
C ASP A 23 -11.72 -38.73 27.65
N ILE A 24 -11.48 -37.45 27.35
CA ILE A 24 -10.61 -37.02 26.24
C ILE A 24 -9.18 -37.53 26.44
N PHE A 25 -8.63 -37.38 27.64
CA PHE A 25 -7.28 -37.83 27.97
C PHE A 25 -7.14 -39.36 27.86
N ILE A 26 -8.06 -40.11 28.46
CA ILE A 26 -8.02 -41.58 28.47
C ILE A 26 -8.09 -42.13 27.04
N ASN A 27 -8.99 -41.60 26.20
CA ASN A 27 -9.15 -42.06 24.82
C ASN A 27 -7.89 -41.82 23.97
N ASN A 28 -7.20 -40.70 24.17
CA ASN A 28 -6.00 -40.36 23.41
C ASN A 28 -4.74 -41.10 23.87
N ILE A 29 -4.69 -41.50 25.15
CA ILE A 29 -3.52 -42.20 25.74
C ILE A 29 -3.67 -43.71 25.71
N ALA A 30 -4.90 -44.25 25.59
CA ALA A 30 -5.14 -45.69 25.46
C ALA A 30 -4.23 -46.41 24.45
N PRO A 31 -3.90 -45.85 23.25
CA PRO A 31 -2.97 -46.48 22.31
C PRO A 31 -1.52 -46.60 22.83
N TYR A 32 -1.12 -45.71 23.75
CA TYR A 32 0.23 -45.63 24.30
C TYR A 32 0.40 -46.43 25.59
N ASN A 33 -0.67 -46.92 26.22
CA ASN A 33 -0.59 -47.70 27.47
C ASN A 33 0.27 -48.97 27.35
N THR A 34 0.41 -49.53 26.13
CA THR A 34 1.27 -50.70 25.86
C THR A 34 2.77 -50.38 25.93
N LYS A 35 3.13 -49.10 25.92
CA LYS A 35 4.52 -48.61 25.86
C LYS A 35 5.06 -48.11 27.20
N ASN A 36 4.33 -48.27 28.31
CA ASN A 36 4.72 -47.74 29.63
C ASN A 36 5.13 -46.26 29.59
N PRO A 37 4.21 -45.35 29.23
CA PRO A 37 4.51 -43.93 29.17
C PRO A 37 5.00 -43.38 30.52
N THR A 38 5.82 -42.34 30.48
CA THR A 38 6.41 -41.72 31.68
C THR A 38 6.07 -40.24 31.74
N ASN A 39 5.79 -39.77 32.96
CA ASN A 39 5.70 -38.35 33.28
C ASN A 39 6.92 -37.97 34.11
N GLU A 40 7.64 -36.95 33.67
CA GLU A 40 8.87 -36.53 34.31
C GLU A 40 8.62 -35.31 35.19
N PHE A 41 9.26 -35.28 36.35
CA PHE A 41 9.14 -34.20 37.32
C PHE A 41 10.52 -33.69 37.72
N ILE A 42 10.66 -32.36 37.72
CA ILE A 42 11.82 -31.67 38.30
C ILE A 42 11.31 -30.81 39.46
N LEU A 43 11.85 -31.07 40.64
CA LEU A 43 11.56 -30.30 41.85
C LEU A 43 12.63 -29.23 42.07
N PRO A 44 12.29 -28.11 42.75
CA PRO A 44 13.26 -27.09 43.08
C PRO A 44 14.32 -27.62 44.06
N GLU A 45 15.56 -27.12 43.92
CA GLU A 45 16.73 -27.59 44.68
C GLU A 45 16.54 -27.47 46.21
N ASN A 46 15.82 -26.45 46.66
CA ASN A 46 15.59 -26.20 48.09
C ASN A 46 14.38 -26.97 48.66
N ASN A 47 13.51 -27.52 47.81
CA ASN A 47 12.27 -28.18 48.23
C ASN A 47 11.94 -29.41 47.35
N SER A 48 12.71 -30.47 47.55
CA SER A 48 12.59 -31.76 46.83
C SER A 48 11.61 -32.75 47.51
N ASP A 49 10.48 -32.27 48.03
CA ASP A 49 9.47 -33.15 48.63
C ASP A 49 8.70 -33.90 47.53
N ASP A 50 8.90 -35.22 47.42
CA ASP A 50 8.20 -36.10 46.47
C ASP A 50 6.68 -36.16 46.70
N LYS A 51 6.16 -35.58 47.80
CA LYS A 51 4.72 -35.48 48.06
C LYS A 51 3.95 -34.82 46.91
N ILE A 52 4.46 -33.76 46.30
CA ILE A 52 3.80 -33.09 45.16
C ILE A 52 3.64 -34.06 43.98
N ILE A 53 4.66 -34.88 43.71
CA ILE A 53 4.64 -35.86 42.62
C ILE A 53 3.57 -36.92 42.90
N ASN A 54 3.51 -37.42 44.13
CA ASN A 54 2.50 -38.39 44.55
C ASN A 54 1.08 -37.81 44.46
N GLU A 55 0.87 -36.56 44.87
CA GLU A 55 -0.42 -35.88 44.77
C GLU A 55 -0.86 -35.68 43.31
N VAL A 56 0.06 -35.32 42.40
CA VAL A 56 -0.24 -35.23 40.96
C VAL A 56 -0.65 -36.60 40.39
N MET A 57 0.08 -37.66 40.74
CA MET A 57 -0.21 -39.00 40.25
C MET A 57 -1.47 -39.64 40.86
N GLN A 58 -1.95 -39.14 42.00
CA GLN A 58 -3.23 -39.54 42.60
C GLN A 58 -4.45 -38.92 41.91
N HIS A 59 -4.26 -38.10 40.88
CA HIS A 59 -5.35 -37.51 40.13
C HIS A 59 -6.18 -38.57 39.37
N ASP A 60 -7.48 -38.32 39.25
CA ASP A 60 -8.46 -39.26 38.67
C ASP A 60 -8.18 -39.67 37.21
N ILE A 61 -7.33 -38.90 36.50
CA ILE A 61 -6.93 -39.15 35.11
C ILE A 61 -5.87 -40.25 34.98
N PHE A 62 -5.10 -40.51 36.05
CA PHE A 62 -3.99 -41.46 36.03
C PHE A 62 -4.36 -42.85 36.59
N PHE A 63 -5.46 -43.00 37.33
CA PHE A 63 -5.83 -44.26 38.00
C PHE A 63 -5.92 -45.50 37.10
N ASN A 64 -6.28 -45.33 35.82
CA ASN A 64 -6.40 -46.42 34.85
C ASN A 64 -5.32 -46.36 33.75
N SER A 65 -4.22 -45.65 34.01
CA SER A 65 -3.12 -45.46 33.08
C SER A 65 -1.88 -46.22 33.54
N SER A 66 -1.07 -46.71 32.60
CA SER A 66 0.24 -47.31 32.90
C SER A 66 1.36 -46.27 33.05
N ILE A 67 0.99 -45.00 33.31
CA ILE A 67 1.90 -43.87 33.37
C ILE A 67 2.73 -43.92 34.66
N LYS A 68 4.06 -43.90 34.54
CA LYS A 68 4.98 -43.90 35.69
C LYS A 68 5.60 -42.52 35.92
N PRO A 69 5.67 -42.02 37.17
CA PRO A 69 6.42 -40.82 37.48
C PRO A 69 7.92 -41.11 37.48
N VAL A 70 8.73 -40.20 36.93
CA VAL A 70 10.20 -40.21 37.02
C VAL A 70 10.66 -38.86 37.56
N HIS A 71 11.41 -38.87 38.65
CA HIS A 71 11.95 -37.66 39.27
C HIS A 71 13.40 -37.46 38.83
N PHE A 72 13.72 -36.25 38.34
CA PHE A 72 15.08 -35.81 38.05
C PHE A 72 15.48 -34.61 38.91
N GLN A 73 16.71 -34.62 39.42
CA GLN A 73 17.26 -33.49 40.18
C GLN A 73 17.71 -32.33 39.30
N ASN A 74 18.10 -32.61 38.04
CA ASN A 74 18.69 -31.62 37.14
C ASN A 74 18.09 -31.71 35.74
N GLN A 75 17.94 -30.54 35.11
CA GLN A 75 17.42 -30.42 33.75
C GLN A 75 18.30 -31.10 32.68
N GLN A 76 19.62 -31.18 32.91
CA GLN A 76 20.56 -31.85 32.00
C GLN A 76 20.32 -33.37 31.99
N ALA A 77 20.25 -33.99 33.17
CA ALA A 77 19.98 -35.43 33.31
C ALA A 77 18.65 -35.84 32.68
N MET A 78 17.63 -34.98 32.81
CA MET A 78 16.34 -35.16 32.15
C MET A 78 16.47 -35.07 30.61
N THR A 79 17.24 -34.10 30.10
CA THR A 79 17.43 -33.93 28.65
C THR A 79 18.15 -35.12 28.02
N ASP A 80 19.15 -35.67 28.73
CA ASP A 80 19.87 -36.87 28.30
C ASP A 80 18.94 -38.09 28.26
N TYR A 81 18.14 -38.30 29.33
CA TYR A 81 17.14 -39.36 29.37
C TYR A 81 16.06 -39.21 28.27
N PHE A 82 15.62 -37.97 28.00
CA PHE A 82 14.67 -37.68 26.94
C PHE A 82 15.23 -38.04 25.57
N ASN A 83 16.51 -37.76 25.30
CA ASN A 83 17.12 -38.09 24.02
C ASN A 83 17.15 -39.60 23.76
N ASP A 84 17.35 -40.40 24.80
CA ASP A 84 17.37 -41.86 24.72
C ASP A 84 15.96 -42.47 24.65
N ASN A 85 14.94 -41.83 25.27
CA ASN A 85 13.59 -42.38 25.45
C ASN A 85 12.45 -41.55 24.83
N ARG A 86 12.71 -40.86 23.71
CA ARG A 86 11.75 -39.91 23.07
C ARG A 86 10.33 -40.44 22.82
N ASN A 87 10.17 -41.75 22.66
CA ASN A 87 8.88 -42.37 22.33
C ASN A 87 8.02 -42.71 23.55
N PHE A 88 8.56 -42.58 24.76
CA PHE A 88 7.92 -42.98 26.02
C PHE A 88 7.59 -41.79 26.93
N LEU A 89 8.10 -40.60 26.63
CA LEU A 89 7.78 -39.39 27.39
C LEU A 89 6.44 -38.80 26.96
N LEU A 90 5.52 -38.64 27.92
CA LEU A 90 4.28 -37.89 27.71
C LEU A 90 4.48 -36.39 27.98
N ALA A 91 4.91 -36.06 29.19
CA ALA A 91 5.15 -34.69 29.59
C ALA A 91 6.19 -34.59 30.69
N THR A 92 6.79 -33.41 30.80
CA THR A 92 7.67 -33.04 31.89
C THR A 92 7.11 -31.82 32.62
N VAL A 93 7.00 -31.90 33.93
CA VAL A 93 6.61 -30.79 34.80
C VAL A 93 7.85 -30.30 35.55
N ILE A 94 8.21 -29.03 35.35
CA ILE A 94 9.36 -28.39 35.99
C ILE A 94 8.83 -27.38 36.99
N PHE A 95 9.05 -27.59 38.28
CA PHE A 95 8.75 -26.62 39.31
C PHE A 95 9.95 -25.71 39.54
N GLU A 96 9.80 -24.42 39.24
CA GLU A 96 10.90 -23.45 39.29
C GLU A 96 10.95 -22.71 40.63
N SER A 97 9.84 -22.69 41.37
CA SER A 97 9.75 -22.03 42.68
C SER A 97 9.59 -23.04 43.82
N ASP A 98 10.23 -22.76 44.96
CA ASP A 98 10.09 -23.53 46.20
C ASP A 98 8.64 -23.64 46.70
N ASN A 99 7.79 -22.68 46.32
CA ASN A 99 6.37 -22.64 46.67
C ASN A 99 5.47 -23.45 45.72
N TYR A 100 6.03 -24.08 44.68
CA TYR A 100 5.34 -24.82 43.61
C TYR A 100 4.38 -24.00 42.71
N LEU A 101 4.27 -22.68 42.90
CA LEU A 101 3.35 -21.82 42.15
C LEU A 101 3.87 -21.44 40.75
N HIS A 102 5.19 -21.44 40.57
CA HIS A 102 5.81 -21.25 39.26
C HIS A 102 6.26 -22.61 38.72
N TYR A 103 5.57 -23.07 37.67
CA TYR A 103 5.89 -24.32 36.99
C TYR A 103 5.77 -24.20 35.47
N THR A 104 6.53 -25.03 34.77
CA THR A 104 6.56 -25.13 33.31
C THR A 104 6.23 -26.57 32.90
N VAL A 105 5.22 -26.76 32.05
CA VAL A 105 4.89 -28.08 31.46
C VAL A 105 5.46 -28.17 30.06
N ARG A 106 6.32 -29.15 29.82
CA ARG A 106 6.92 -29.46 28.52
C ARG A 106 6.28 -30.70 27.94
N ILE A 107 5.88 -30.61 26.68
CA ILE A 107 5.20 -31.69 25.95
C ILE A 107 5.82 -31.80 24.56
N ASN A 108 5.70 -32.97 23.96
CA ASN A 108 6.11 -33.17 22.58
C ASN A 108 5.35 -32.24 21.62
N ASN A 109 6.08 -31.59 20.70
CA ASN A 109 5.54 -30.63 19.74
C ASN A 109 4.43 -31.20 18.85
N THR A 110 4.34 -32.52 18.66
CA THR A 110 3.25 -33.14 17.90
C THR A 110 1.87 -32.95 18.58
N TRP A 111 1.85 -32.77 19.90
CA TRP A 111 0.63 -32.66 20.72
C TRP A 111 0.35 -31.22 21.13
N THR A 112 1.11 -30.25 20.59
CA THR A 112 0.89 -28.82 20.80
C THR A 112 0.77 -28.11 19.45
N PRO A 113 0.04 -26.99 19.35
CA PRO A 113 0.08 -26.16 18.15
C PRO A 113 1.50 -25.62 17.91
N ASP A 114 1.86 -25.42 16.65
CA ASP A 114 3.15 -24.81 16.31
C ASP A 114 3.20 -23.34 16.78
N SER A 115 4.18 -23.04 17.63
CA SER A 115 4.48 -21.70 18.16
C SER A 115 4.69 -20.61 17.09
N LYS A 116 4.99 -20.99 15.84
CA LYS A 116 5.19 -20.05 14.73
C LYS A 116 3.89 -19.63 14.05
N LEU A 117 2.76 -20.28 14.35
CA LEU A 117 1.47 -19.92 13.78
C LEU A 117 0.96 -18.60 14.35
N GLU A 118 0.16 -17.89 13.56
CA GLU A 118 -0.54 -16.70 14.06
C GLU A 118 -1.48 -17.12 15.21
N PRO A 119 -1.50 -16.41 16.35
CA PRO A 119 -2.32 -16.77 17.52
C PRO A 119 -3.81 -16.90 17.20
N ILE A 120 -4.27 -16.09 16.24
CA ILE A 120 -5.64 -16.15 15.70
C ILE A 120 -5.50 -16.58 14.25
N MET A 121 -5.83 -17.85 13.98
CA MET A 121 -5.87 -18.34 12.61
C MET A 121 -7.05 -17.74 11.83
N ASP A 122 -6.95 -17.75 10.51
CA ASP A 122 -8.08 -17.52 9.63
C ASP A 122 -9.21 -18.51 9.98
N TYR A 123 -10.36 -17.96 10.37
CA TYR A 123 -11.49 -18.76 10.85
C TYR A 123 -12.02 -19.72 9.78
N ALA A 124 -12.10 -19.26 8.53
CA ALA A 124 -12.55 -20.09 7.40
C ALA A 124 -11.56 -21.23 7.13
N LYS A 125 -10.26 -20.94 7.24
CA LYS A 125 -9.20 -21.95 7.13
C LYS A 125 -9.25 -22.96 8.28
N GLY A 126 -9.50 -22.50 9.51
CA GLY A 126 -9.70 -23.37 10.66
C GLY A 126 -10.88 -24.32 10.49
N ARG A 127 -12.01 -23.82 9.98
CA ARG A 127 -13.18 -24.64 9.61
C ARG A 127 -12.88 -25.67 8.53
N TYR A 128 -12.05 -25.31 7.56
CA TYR A 128 -11.59 -26.24 6.53
C TYR A 128 -10.71 -27.36 7.11
N PHE A 129 -9.75 -27.03 7.97
CA PHE A 129 -8.90 -28.05 8.60
C PHE A 129 -9.69 -28.96 9.54
N ASP A 130 -10.61 -28.40 10.33
CA ASP A 130 -11.52 -29.15 11.20
C ASP A 130 -12.37 -30.14 10.40
N ASP A 131 -12.85 -29.75 9.21
CA ASP A 131 -13.58 -30.63 8.29
C ASP A 131 -12.69 -31.74 7.66
N GLN A 132 -11.43 -31.43 7.33
CA GLN A 132 -10.53 -32.40 6.69
C GLN A 132 -9.89 -33.39 7.69
N THR A 133 -9.54 -32.91 8.88
CA THR A 133 -8.75 -33.66 9.86
C THR A 133 -9.54 -34.02 11.13
N GLY A 134 -10.71 -33.41 11.32
CA GLY A 134 -11.54 -33.57 12.52
C GLY A 134 -11.07 -32.77 13.73
N ILE A 135 -9.96 -32.01 13.61
CA ILE A 135 -9.27 -31.38 14.73
C ILE A 135 -8.77 -30.00 14.32
N ALA A 136 -9.07 -28.96 15.09
CA ALA A 136 -8.42 -27.67 14.93
C ALA A 136 -7.07 -27.64 15.64
N GLU A 137 -6.08 -26.88 15.15
CA GLU A 137 -4.76 -26.80 15.80
C GLU A 137 -4.84 -26.50 17.30
N GLY A 138 -5.71 -25.57 17.72
CA GLY A 138 -5.92 -25.23 19.13
C GLY A 138 -6.47 -26.37 19.99
N ASP A 139 -7.23 -27.30 19.41
CA ASP A 139 -7.81 -28.44 20.13
C ASP A 139 -6.71 -29.41 20.63
N LYS A 140 -5.50 -29.34 20.05
CA LYS A 140 -4.37 -30.19 20.48
C LYS A 140 -4.02 -30.01 21.95
N TYR A 141 -4.20 -28.79 22.51
CA TYR A 141 -3.98 -28.55 23.93
C TYR A 141 -4.92 -29.38 24.83
N GLU A 142 -6.14 -29.64 24.38
CA GLU A 142 -7.15 -30.40 25.14
C GLU A 142 -6.74 -31.86 25.36
N TYR A 143 -5.87 -32.41 24.50
CA TYR A 143 -5.53 -33.83 24.54
C TYR A 143 -4.52 -34.21 25.63
N LEU A 144 -3.56 -33.33 25.96
CA LEU A 144 -2.48 -33.67 26.89
C LEU A 144 -2.02 -32.52 27.77
N PHE A 145 -1.94 -31.30 27.23
CA PHE A 145 -1.54 -30.14 28.01
C PHE A 145 -2.55 -29.80 29.11
N SER A 146 -3.79 -29.53 28.74
CA SER A 146 -4.84 -29.14 29.70
C SER A 146 -5.09 -30.21 30.78
N PRO A 147 -5.15 -31.53 30.45
CA PRO A 147 -5.27 -32.57 31.47
C PRO A 147 -4.15 -32.61 32.51
N ILE A 148 -2.91 -32.46 32.05
CA ILE A 148 -1.74 -32.48 32.95
C ILE A 148 -1.71 -31.20 33.79
N GLN A 149 -2.04 -30.06 33.19
CA GLN A 149 -2.14 -28.80 33.91
C GLN A 149 -3.18 -28.88 35.04
N VAL A 150 -4.36 -29.43 34.75
CA VAL A 150 -5.41 -29.67 35.75
C VAL A 150 -4.94 -30.55 36.91
N ALA A 151 -4.20 -31.63 36.61
CA ALA A 151 -3.68 -32.51 37.64
C ALA A 151 -2.61 -31.84 38.53
N VAL A 152 -1.75 -31.01 37.92
CA VAL A 152 -0.76 -30.21 38.65
C VAL A 152 -1.46 -29.16 39.52
N ASP A 153 -2.42 -28.42 38.98
CA ASP A 153 -3.15 -27.38 39.70
C ASP A 153 -3.96 -27.98 40.86
N GLN A 154 -4.61 -29.12 40.67
CA GLN A 154 -5.31 -29.83 41.76
C GLN A 154 -4.33 -30.23 42.87
N ALA A 155 -3.17 -30.79 42.52
CA ALA A 155 -2.16 -31.17 43.51
C ALA A 155 -1.63 -29.96 44.30
N ILE A 156 -1.35 -28.85 43.61
CA ILE A 156 -0.92 -27.59 44.26
C ILE A 156 -2.01 -27.10 45.22
N ILE A 157 -3.27 -27.06 44.78
CA ILE A 157 -4.37 -26.57 45.62
C ILE A 157 -4.53 -27.46 46.85
N ARG A 158 -4.56 -28.79 46.70
CA ARG A 158 -4.67 -29.73 47.84
C ARG A 158 -3.56 -29.52 48.86
N LEU A 159 -2.32 -29.34 48.41
CA LEU A 159 -1.18 -29.10 49.31
C LEU A 159 -1.26 -27.74 50.02
N LYS A 160 -1.80 -26.71 49.37
CA LYS A 160 -1.91 -25.37 49.96
C LYS A 160 -3.11 -25.24 50.91
N THR A 161 -4.20 -25.94 50.63
CA THR A 161 -5.42 -25.92 51.47
C THR A 161 -5.44 -26.99 52.55
N ASN A 162 -4.52 -27.97 52.49
CA ASN A 162 -4.53 -29.20 53.32
C ASN A 162 -5.85 -30.00 53.21
N ASP A 163 -6.58 -29.86 52.10
CA ASP A 163 -7.82 -30.59 51.85
C ASP A 163 -7.60 -31.66 50.77
N GLN A 164 -7.47 -32.91 51.18
CA GLN A 164 -7.28 -34.06 50.29
C GLN A 164 -8.57 -34.51 49.58
N THR A 165 -9.73 -33.98 49.98
CA THR A 165 -11.02 -34.38 49.41
C THR A 165 -11.39 -33.60 48.15
N LEU A 166 -10.71 -32.47 47.90
CA LEU A 166 -10.96 -31.62 46.75
C LEU A 166 -10.74 -32.38 45.44
N LYS A 167 -11.75 -32.41 44.59
CA LYS A 167 -11.68 -32.91 43.20
C LYS A 167 -12.05 -31.81 42.24
N MET A 168 -11.27 -31.65 41.18
CA MET A 168 -11.54 -30.67 40.13
C MET A 168 -11.94 -31.40 38.85
N ASP A 169 -13.24 -31.33 38.52
CA ASP A 169 -13.79 -31.86 37.29
C ASP A 169 -13.90 -30.74 36.25
N TYR A 170 -13.14 -30.85 35.16
CA TYR A 170 -13.18 -29.91 34.05
C TYR A 170 -13.89 -30.53 32.85
N SER A 171 -14.79 -29.76 32.26
CA SER A 171 -15.46 -30.13 31.01
C SER A 171 -15.23 -29.06 29.96
N PHE A 172 -15.03 -29.50 28.72
CA PHE A 172 -14.85 -28.61 27.57
C PHE A 172 -16.05 -28.71 26.64
N GLY A 173 -16.44 -27.57 26.08
CA GLY A 173 -17.48 -27.48 25.07
C GLY A 173 -17.09 -26.42 24.06
N LYS A 174 -17.27 -26.71 22.78
CA LYS A 174 -17.02 -25.75 21.71
C LYS A 174 -18.23 -24.84 21.59
N LEU A 175 -17.96 -23.53 21.51
CA LEU A 175 -18.97 -22.50 21.29
C LEU A 175 -19.56 -22.60 19.87
N VAL A 176 -20.69 -21.90 19.68
CA VAL A 176 -21.34 -21.78 18.37
C VAL A 176 -20.35 -21.25 17.34
N LYS A 177 -20.32 -21.88 16.17
CA LYS A 177 -19.46 -21.50 15.07
C LYS A 177 -20.30 -20.87 13.95
N SER A 178 -20.05 -19.60 13.63
CA SER A 178 -20.75 -18.86 12.57
C SER A 178 -20.50 -19.44 11.16
N SER A 179 -21.42 -19.15 10.24
CA SER A 179 -21.26 -19.51 8.83
C SER A 179 -20.07 -18.80 8.18
N THR A 180 -19.39 -19.49 7.27
CA THR A 180 -18.24 -18.94 6.55
C THR A 180 -18.02 -19.63 5.21
N GLU A 181 -17.33 -18.97 4.29
CA GLU A 181 -16.97 -19.49 2.99
C GLU A 181 -15.45 -19.53 2.87
N TYR A 182 -14.88 -20.69 2.58
CA TYR A 182 -13.45 -20.86 2.37
C TYR A 182 -13.18 -21.14 0.89
N ASN A 183 -12.26 -20.37 0.31
CA ASN A 183 -11.75 -20.62 -1.03
C ASN A 183 -10.30 -21.11 -0.90
N GLU A 184 -10.08 -22.38 -1.23
CA GLU A 184 -8.77 -23.03 -1.13
C GLU A 184 -7.72 -22.38 -2.05
N ASN A 185 -8.17 -21.79 -3.15
CA ASN A 185 -7.33 -21.00 -4.03
C ASN A 185 -7.34 -19.53 -3.60
N ASN A 186 -6.19 -19.04 -3.09
CA ASN A 186 -5.90 -17.62 -2.89
C ASN A 186 -5.87 -16.88 -4.25
N SER A 187 -7.04 -16.72 -4.85
CA SER A 187 -7.25 -16.06 -6.12
C SER A 187 -7.19 -14.53 -6.01
N SER A 188 -7.11 -13.98 -4.80
CA SER A 188 -7.01 -12.54 -4.56
C SER A 188 -5.76 -11.91 -5.18
N GLY A 189 -4.63 -12.63 -5.24
CA GLY A 189 -3.45 -12.19 -6.01
C GLY A 189 -3.72 -12.13 -7.52
N ILE A 190 -4.52 -13.04 -8.04
CA ILE A 190 -4.91 -13.09 -9.46
C ILE A 190 -5.87 -11.93 -9.78
N VAL A 191 -6.87 -11.67 -8.91
CA VAL A 191 -7.79 -10.53 -9.06
C VAL A 191 -7.01 -9.21 -9.08
N GLY A 192 -6.03 -9.05 -8.18
CA GLY A 192 -5.15 -7.87 -8.19
C GLY A 192 -4.33 -7.72 -9.46
N SER A 193 -3.82 -8.81 -10.01
CA SER A 193 -3.10 -8.80 -11.28
C SER A 193 -4.00 -8.42 -12.47
N TYR A 194 -5.27 -8.84 -12.49
CA TYR A 194 -6.22 -8.44 -13.54
C TYR A 194 -6.51 -6.94 -13.49
N VAL A 195 -6.71 -6.38 -12.29
CA VAL A 195 -6.88 -4.93 -12.15
C VAL A 195 -5.63 -4.19 -12.64
N ALA A 196 -4.43 -4.66 -12.31
CA ALA A 196 -3.19 -4.07 -12.82
C ALA A 196 -3.11 -4.16 -14.35
N MET A 197 -3.55 -5.27 -14.96
CA MET A 197 -3.57 -5.48 -16.41
C MET A 197 -4.52 -4.52 -17.14
N MET A 198 -5.66 -4.17 -16.54
CA MET A 198 -6.59 -3.19 -17.15
C MET A 198 -5.92 -1.83 -17.36
N PHE A 199 -5.02 -1.42 -16.47
CA PHE A 199 -4.28 -0.16 -16.58
C PHE A 199 -3.06 -0.25 -17.50
N LEU A 200 -2.65 -1.44 -17.98
CA LEU A 200 -1.55 -1.57 -18.94
C LEU A 200 -1.84 -0.86 -20.25
N LEU A 201 -3.07 -1.00 -20.77
CA LEU A 201 -3.50 -0.31 -21.98
C LEU A 201 -3.44 1.21 -21.80
N CYS A 202 -3.84 1.71 -20.62
CA CYS A 202 -3.70 3.12 -20.30
C CYS A 202 -2.24 3.56 -20.34
N ILE A 203 -1.32 2.80 -19.70
CA ILE A 203 0.11 3.14 -19.66
C ILE A 203 0.70 3.26 -21.07
N VAL A 204 0.50 2.22 -21.89
CA VAL A 204 1.06 2.17 -23.24
C VAL A 204 0.49 3.28 -24.12
N ASN A 205 -0.82 3.53 -24.07
CA ASN A 205 -1.46 4.59 -24.85
C ASN A 205 -0.97 5.99 -24.47
N ILE A 206 -0.76 6.25 -23.17
CA ILE A 206 -0.21 7.52 -22.68
C ILE A 206 1.19 7.73 -23.24
N VAL A 207 2.06 6.73 -23.12
CA VAL A 207 3.44 6.83 -23.62
C VAL A 207 3.47 7.07 -25.13
N ILE A 208 2.72 6.29 -25.91
CA ILE A 208 2.69 6.46 -27.36
C ILE A 208 2.21 7.85 -27.75
N SER A 209 1.17 8.38 -27.08
CA SER A 209 0.62 9.70 -27.40
C SER A 209 1.63 10.81 -27.13
N ILE A 210 2.31 10.78 -25.98
CA ILE A 210 3.31 11.79 -25.62
C ILE A 210 4.54 11.69 -26.54
N VAL A 211 5.02 10.47 -26.81
CA VAL A 211 6.16 10.28 -27.73
C VAL A 211 5.79 10.71 -29.14
N LYS A 212 4.53 10.53 -29.58
CA LYS A 212 4.04 11.02 -30.86
C LYS A 212 4.04 12.55 -30.95
N GLU A 213 3.64 13.24 -29.90
CA GLU A 213 3.73 14.70 -29.83
C GLU A 213 5.18 15.21 -29.82
N LYS A 214 6.08 14.46 -29.17
CA LYS A 214 7.52 14.75 -29.22
C LYS A 214 8.10 14.53 -30.62
N GLU A 215 7.78 13.41 -31.27
CA GLU A 215 8.25 13.03 -32.61
C GLU A 215 7.78 14.04 -33.69
N SER A 216 6.56 14.55 -33.55
CA SER A 216 5.99 15.56 -34.46
C SER A 216 6.41 17.00 -34.14
N GLY A 217 7.17 17.23 -33.08
CA GLY A 217 7.62 18.57 -32.68
C GLY A 217 6.50 19.51 -32.21
N ILE A 218 5.29 19.00 -31.95
CA ILE A 218 4.13 19.80 -31.53
C ILE A 218 4.43 20.55 -30.24
N LYS A 219 5.13 19.91 -29.29
CA LYS A 219 5.56 20.55 -28.04
C LYS A 219 6.45 21.78 -28.31
N ASN A 220 7.41 21.67 -29.21
CA ASN A 220 8.31 22.78 -29.55
C ASN A 220 7.56 23.88 -30.31
N GLY A 221 6.61 23.53 -31.17
CA GLY A 221 5.73 24.49 -31.83
C GLY A 221 4.87 25.30 -30.85
N LEU A 222 4.33 24.64 -29.81
CA LEU A 222 3.57 25.31 -28.73
C LEU A 222 4.46 26.26 -27.91
N LEU A 223 5.71 25.86 -27.64
CA LEU A 223 6.67 26.71 -26.95
C LEU A 223 7.03 27.95 -27.80
N MET A 224 7.24 27.78 -29.11
CA MET A 224 7.48 28.90 -30.04
C MET A 224 6.26 29.84 -30.15
N ALA A 225 5.05 29.32 -29.98
CA ALA A 225 3.83 30.12 -29.92
C ALA A 225 3.65 30.89 -28.58
N GLY A 226 4.59 30.76 -27.64
CA GLY A 226 4.59 31.48 -26.36
C GLY A 226 3.85 30.77 -25.22
N VAL A 227 3.54 29.48 -25.36
CA VAL A 227 2.90 28.71 -24.27
C VAL A 227 3.95 28.35 -23.21
N TYR A 228 3.62 28.54 -21.93
CA TYR A 228 4.49 28.12 -20.84
C TYR A 228 4.62 26.59 -20.77
N PRO A 229 5.84 26.03 -20.59
CA PRO A 229 6.07 24.58 -20.53
C PRO A 229 5.24 23.85 -19.46
N SER A 230 4.92 24.51 -18.34
CA SER A 230 4.12 23.94 -17.26
C SER A 230 2.67 23.66 -17.65
N VAL A 231 2.10 24.47 -18.54
CA VAL A 231 0.70 24.35 -18.99
C VAL A 231 0.51 23.07 -19.80
N PHE A 232 1.53 22.65 -20.55
CA PHE A 232 1.52 21.40 -21.31
C PHE A 232 1.33 20.19 -20.38
N TRP A 233 2.14 20.10 -19.31
CA TRP A 233 2.06 19.01 -18.34
C TRP A 233 0.77 19.03 -17.53
N LEU A 234 0.29 20.22 -17.19
CA LEU A 234 -0.98 20.39 -16.47
C LEU A 234 -2.17 19.94 -17.32
N SER A 235 -2.18 20.29 -18.62
CA SER A 235 -3.22 19.87 -19.57
C SER A 235 -3.30 18.34 -19.67
N TRP A 236 -2.15 17.69 -19.86
CA TRP A 236 -2.06 16.23 -19.90
C TRP A 236 -2.53 15.58 -18.60
N LEU A 237 -2.12 16.13 -17.44
CA LEU A 237 -2.55 15.63 -16.14
C LEU A 237 -4.07 15.73 -15.96
N ILE A 238 -4.68 16.89 -16.27
CA ILE A 238 -6.13 17.11 -16.10
C ILE A 238 -6.93 16.16 -17.00
N PHE A 239 -6.54 16.03 -18.27
CA PHE A 239 -7.20 15.13 -19.21
C PHE A 239 -7.17 13.68 -18.71
N TYR A 240 -6.02 13.20 -18.27
CA TYR A 240 -5.91 11.83 -17.76
C TYR A 240 -6.58 11.62 -16.42
N LEU A 241 -6.59 12.63 -15.53
CA LEU A 241 -7.34 12.57 -14.28
C LEU A 241 -8.82 12.27 -14.55
N PHE A 242 -9.41 12.95 -15.54
CA PHE A 242 -10.79 12.69 -15.94
C PHE A 242 -10.99 11.28 -16.51
N VAL A 243 -10.11 10.83 -17.42
CA VAL A 243 -10.18 9.47 -17.99
C VAL A 243 -10.07 8.40 -16.90
N ILE A 244 -9.11 8.55 -15.97
CA ILE A 244 -8.88 7.62 -14.86
C ILE A 244 -10.07 7.62 -13.91
N PHE A 245 -10.69 8.78 -13.65
CA PHE A 245 -11.90 8.88 -12.84
C PHE A 245 -13.05 8.05 -13.43
N VAL A 246 -13.28 8.15 -14.74
CA VAL A 246 -14.32 7.37 -15.43
C VAL A 246 -14.01 5.87 -15.41
N VAL A 247 -12.77 5.48 -15.73
CA VAL A 247 -12.35 4.07 -15.76
C VAL A 247 -12.42 3.43 -14.37
N SER A 248 -11.89 4.10 -13.34
CA SER A 248 -11.94 3.62 -11.95
C SER A 248 -13.37 3.52 -11.42
N GLY A 249 -14.24 4.46 -11.79
CA GLY A 249 -15.67 4.40 -11.49
C GLY A 249 -16.33 3.16 -12.10
N GLY A 250 -16.08 2.90 -13.39
CA GLY A 250 -16.59 1.71 -14.09
C GLY A 250 -16.13 0.39 -13.45
N ILE A 251 -14.84 0.27 -13.12
CA ILE A 251 -14.29 -0.92 -12.46
C ILE A 251 -14.92 -1.13 -11.06
N THR A 252 -15.14 -0.04 -10.31
CA THR A 252 -15.77 -0.13 -8.98
C THR A 252 -17.22 -0.59 -9.07
N ILE A 253 -17.98 -0.04 -10.03
CA ILE A 253 -19.36 -0.46 -10.28
C ILE A 253 -19.42 -1.94 -10.65
N PHE A 254 -18.49 -2.42 -11.49
CA PHE A 254 -18.37 -3.83 -11.82
C PHE A 254 -18.14 -4.70 -10.56
N PHE A 255 -17.17 -4.33 -9.71
CA PHE A 255 -16.93 -5.07 -8.45
C PHE A 255 -18.13 -5.06 -7.51
N TYR A 256 -18.89 -3.97 -7.47
CA TYR A 256 -20.12 -3.87 -6.69
C TYR A 256 -21.20 -4.83 -7.18
N PHE A 257 -21.45 -4.88 -8.50
CA PHE A 257 -22.43 -5.79 -9.09
C PHE A 257 -22.08 -7.27 -8.90
N PHE A 258 -20.80 -7.63 -9.07
CA PHE A 258 -20.35 -9.02 -8.95
C PHE A 258 -20.13 -9.48 -7.49
N LYS A 259 -20.35 -8.60 -6.50
CA LYS A 259 -20.20 -8.90 -5.06
C LYS A 259 -18.85 -9.53 -4.68
N THR A 260 -17.80 -9.28 -5.47
CA THR A 260 -16.47 -9.86 -5.23
C THR A 260 -15.87 -9.36 -3.91
N LEU A 261 -16.19 -8.12 -3.53
CA LEU A 261 -15.68 -7.44 -2.33
C LEU A 261 -16.82 -6.86 -1.45
N SER A 262 -17.85 -7.66 -1.15
CA SER A 262 -19.06 -7.19 -0.44
C SER A 262 -18.83 -6.62 0.97
N ASN A 263 -17.71 -6.92 1.63
CA ASN A 263 -17.46 -6.48 3.00
C ASN A 263 -16.83 -5.08 3.10
N ILE A 264 -16.56 -4.43 1.96
CA ILE A 264 -15.83 -3.16 1.90
C ILE A 264 -16.76 -2.09 1.37
N ASN A 265 -16.67 -0.90 1.96
CA ASN A 265 -17.31 0.26 1.37
C ASN A 265 -16.75 0.50 -0.04
N PRO A 266 -17.60 0.55 -1.09
CA PRO A 266 -17.16 0.72 -2.47
C PRO A 266 -16.31 1.99 -2.69
N LEU A 267 -16.46 2.99 -1.82
CA LEU A 267 -15.63 4.20 -1.84
C LEU A 267 -14.13 3.89 -1.67
N PHE A 268 -13.74 2.97 -0.80
CA PHE A 268 -12.32 2.62 -0.60
C PHE A 268 -11.72 1.90 -1.80
N ILE A 269 -12.53 1.06 -2.45
CA ILE A 269 -12.14 0.35 -3.67
C ILE A 269 -11.93 1.38 -4.79
N PHE A 270 -12.90 2.28 -4.97
CA PHE A 270 -12.81 3.38 -5.93
C PHE A 270 -11.56 4.22 -5.71
N LEU A 271 -11.35 4.70 -4.49
CA LEU A 271 -10.23 5.58 -4.16
C LEU A 271 -8.88 4.90 -4.40
N SER A 272 -8.77 3.61 -4.07
CA SER A 272 -7.54 2.84 -4.28
C SER A 272 -7.24 2.61 -5.75
N ILE A 273 -8.25 2.29 -6.56
CA ILE A 273 -8.10 2.12 -8.02
C ILE A 273 -7.81 3.46 -8.70
N PHE A 274 -8.46 4.54 -8.25
CA PHE A 274 -8.25 5.88 -8.76
C PHE A 274 -6.81 6.37 -8.53
N PHE A 275 -6.31 6.29 -7.30
CA PHE A 275 -4.92 6.68 -6.99
C PHE A 275 -3.90 5.76 -7.66
N TYR A 276 -4.25 4.49 -7.87
CA TYR A 276 -3.42 3.56 -8.62
C TYR A 276 -3.33 3.97 -10.09
N GLY A 277 -4.45 4.31 -10.72
CA GLY A 277 -4.49 4.83 -12.09
C GLY A 277 -3.68 6.12 -12.25
N MET A 278 -3.80 7.05 -11.29
CA MET A 278 -2.97 8.28 -11.26
C MET A 278 -1.48 7.96 -11.24
N SER A 279 -1.10 6.93 -10.46
CA SER A 279 0.29 6.53 -10.33
C SER A 279 0.82 5.87 -11.60
N CYS A 280 0.01 5.02 -12.24
CA CYS A 280 0.29 4.50 -13.58
C CYS A 280 0.48 5.62 -14.60
N CYS A 281 -0.33 6.68 -14.56
CA CYS A 281 -0.18 7.83 -15.46
C CYS A 281 1.15 8.57 -15.25
N SER A 282 1.50 8.86 -14.00
CA SER A 282 2.77 9.51 -13.68
C SER A 282 3.99 8.65 -14.08
N LEU A 283 3.88 7.33 -13.95
CA LEU A 283 4.90 6.38 -14.41
C LEU A 283 5.01 6.36 -15.95
N SER A 284 3.90 6.50 -16.67
CA SER A 284 3.92 6.68 -18.13
C SER A 284 4.64 7.96 -18.55
N PHE A 285 4.46 9.06 -17.81
CA PHE A 285 5.19 10.30 -18.10
C PHE A 285 6.71 10.08 -18.00
N ILE A 286 7.17 9.38 -16.96
CA ILE A 286 8.57 9.00 -16.81
C ILE A 286 9.05 8.16 -18.01
N PHE A 287 8.32 7.12 -18.39
CA PHE A 287 8.69 6.29 -19.53
C PHE A 287 8.75 7.05 -20.85
N SER A 288 7.89 8.04 -21.05
CA SER A 288 7.87 8.86 -22.27
C SER A 288 9.16 9.66 -22.52
N TYR A 289 10.04 9.84 -21.52
CA TYR A 289 11.31 10.53 -21.70
C TYR A 289 12.43 9.66 -22.26
N PHE A 290 12.37 8.35 -22.05
CA PHE A 290 13.42 7.45 -22.53
C PHE A 290 13.33 7.15 -24.03
N PHE A 291 12.23 7.56 -24.69
CA PHE A 291 11.97 7.26 -26.09
C PHE A 291 11.72 8.52 -26.91
N LYS A 292 12.36 8.58 -28.09
CA LYS A 292 12.15 9.65 -29.08
C LYS A 292 11.19 9.23 -30.20
N ASN A 293 11.09 7.93 -30.48
CA ASN A 293 10.31 7.38 -31.59
C ASN A 293 9.15 6.52 -31.06
N THR A 294 7.96 6.71 -31.63
CA THR A 294 6.75 5.95 -31.27
C THR A 294 6.87 4.45 -31.56
N LYS A 295 7.53 4.10 -32.69
CA LYS A 295 7.73 2.71 -33.15
C LYS A 295 8.45 1.83 -32.12
N THR A 296 9.36 2.41 -31.34
CA THR A 296 10.10 1.68 -30.30
C THR A 296 9.45 1.80 -28.92
N ALA A 297 8.84 2.95 -28.61
CA ALA A 297 8.28 3.23 -27.29
C ALA A 297 7.14 2.27 -26.92
N GLY A 298 6.19 2.05 -27.85
CA GLY A 298 5.02 1.20 -27.61
C GLY A 298 5.39 -0.24 -27.21
N PRO A 299 6.11 -0.99 -28.06
CA PRO A 299 6.52 -2.36 -27.75
C PRO A 299 7.45 -2.48 -26.54
N ALA A 300 8.37 -1.53 -26.33
CA ALA A 300 9.28 -1.58 -25.19
C ALA A 300 8.52 -1.41 -23.86
N VAL A 301 7.63 -0.42 -23.78
CA VAL A 301 6.84 -0.17 -22.57
C VAL A 301 5.82 -1.28 -22.32
N SER A 302 5.24 -1.88 -23.36
CA SER A 302 4.34 -3.02 -23.18
C SER A 302 5.06 -4.23 -22.57
N ILE A 303 6.27 -4.56 -23.04
CA ILE A 303 7.07 -5.65 -22.46
C ILE A 303 7.44 -5.36 -21.01
N ILE A 304 7.92 -4.15 -20.71
CA ILE A 304 8.30 -3.74 -19.35
C ILE A 304 7.09 -3.82 -18.40
N SER A 305 5.93 -3.30 -18.83
CA SER A 305 4.71 -3.33 -18.02
C SER A 305 4.18 -4.74 -17.79
N VAL A 306 4.24 -5.64 -18.79
CA VAL A 306 3.88 -7.06 -18.60
C VAL A 306 4.81 -7.73 -17.58
N ILE A 307 6.12 -7.49 -17.65
CA ILE A 307 7.08 -8.06 -16.68
C ILE A 307 6.74 -7.59 -15.26
N ILE A 308 6.45 -6.31 -15.09
CA ILE A 308 6.07 -5.75 -13.77
C ILE A 308 4.77 -6.39 -13.27
N ILE A 309 3.77 -6.60 -14.14
CA ILE A 309 2.50 -7.23 -13.76
C ILE A 309 2.70 -8.71 -13.42
N MET A 310 3.57 -9.41 -14.14
CA MET A 310 3.88 -10.81 -13.84
C MET A 310 4.62 -10.94 -12.49
N ALA A 311 5.52 -10.00 -12.20
CA ALA A 311 6.14 -9.90 -10.88
C ALA A 311 5.12 -9.65 -9.75
N ASN A 312 3.99 -8.97 -10.04
CA ASN A 312 2.93 -8.77 -9.04
C ASN A 312 2.27 -10.08 -8.60
N MET A 313 2.20 -11.12 -9.43
CA MET A 313 1.65 -12.41 -9.01
C MET A 313 2.51 -13.07 -7.92
N ALA A 314 3.82 -12.82 -7.92
CA ALA A 314 4.73 -13.34 -6.90
C ALA A 314 4.59 -12.63 -5.55
N THR A 315 3.94 -11.46 -5.49
CA THR A 315 3.84 -10.64 -4.26
C THR A 315 3.02 -11.31 -3.14
N SER A 316 2.19 -12.31 -3.47
CA SER A 316 1.47 -13.13 -2.48
C SER A 316 2.40 -14.06 -1.69
N TYR A 317 3.55 -14.42 -2.25
CA TYR A 317 4.53 -15.33 -1.63
C TYR A 317 5.67 -14.60 -0.93
N VAL A 318 5.74 -13.28 -1.08
CA VAL A 318 6.81 -12.44 -0.53
C VAL A 318 6.43 -11.91 0.84
N SER A 319 7.40 -11.83 1.76
CA SER A 319 7.16 -11.29 3.10
C SER A 319 6.65 -9.85 3.08
N LEU A 320 5.82 -9.49 4.05
CA LEU A 320 5.18 -8.16 4.13
C LEU A 320 6.21 -7.01 4.11
N LYS A 321 7.37 -7.20 4.75
CA LYS A 321 8.45 -6.19 4.81
C LYS A 321 9.02 -5.88 3.44
N ILE A 322 9.34 -6.93 2.68
CA ILE A 322 9.88 -6.78 1.32
C ILE A 322 8.81 -6.16 0.42
N ARG A 323 7.55 -6.59 0.54
CA ARG A 323 6.45 -6.02 -0.24
C ARG A 323 6.28 -4.51 -0.02
N LYS A 324 6.38 -4.05 1.23
CA LYS A 324 6.37 -2.61 1.59
C LYS A 324 7.53 -1.86 0.94
N LEU A 325 8.74 -2.44 0.93
CA LEU A 325 9.92 -1.83 0.31
C LEU A 325 9.78 -1.71 -1.21
N VAL A 326 9.38 -2.78 -1.90
CA VAL A 326 9.27 -2.75 -3.37
C VAL A 326 8.10 -1.88 -3.83
N ALA A 327 7.02 -1.79 -3.05
CA ALA A 327 5.88 -0.91 -3.35
C ALA A 327 6.24 0.60 -3.38
N ILE A 328 7.32 1.01 -2.70
CA ILE A 328 7.82 2.40 -2.78
C ILE A 328 8.34 2.71 -4.18
N PHE A 329 9.00 1.75 -4.85
CA PHE A 329 9.59 1.97 -6.15
C PHE A 329 8.68 1.57 -7.32
N LEU A 330 7.79 0.59 -7.12
CA LEU A 330 6.92 0.04 -8.15
C LEU A 330 5.45 0.14 -7.75
N SER A 331 4.77 1.15 -8.29
CA SER A 331 3.33 1.36 -8.09
C SER A 331 2.42 0.15 -8.39
N PRO A 332 2.67 -0.68 -9.43
CA PRO A 332 1.84 -1.86 -9.72
C PRO A 332 1.74 -2.89 -8.58
N ILE A 333 2.70 -2.92 -7.66
CA ILE A 333 2.70 -3.84 -6.51
C ILE A 333 1.64 -3.44 -5.47
N TYR A 334 1.28 -2.16 -5.41
CA TYR A 334 0.29 -1.64 -4.48
C TYR A 334 -1.05 -2.35 -4.62
N ILE A 335 -1.63 -2.36 -5.84
CA ILE A 335 -3.02 -2.81 -6.03
C ILE A 335 -3.19 -4.31 -5.73
N CYS A 336 -2.16 -5.11 -6.03
CA CYS A 336 -2.13 -6.53 -5.70
C CYS A 336 -2.04 -6.74 -4.18
N SER A 337 -1.12 -6.02 -3.51
CA SER A 337 -0.95 -6.06 -2.06
C SER A 337 -2.20 -5.63 -1.31
N PHE A 338 -2.89 -4.62 -1.84
CA PHE A 338 -4.14 -4.07 -1.31
C PHE A 338 -5.26 -5.10 -1.35
N ILE A 339 -5.52 -5.70 -2.52
CA ILE A 339 -6.57 -6.72 -2.69
C ILE A 339 -6.27 -7.97 -1.86
N TYR A 340 -5.00 -8.40 -1.80
CA TYR A 340 -4.58 -9.52 -0.95
C TYR A 340 -4.86 -9.27 0.54
N LYS A 341 -4.52 -8.08 1.06
CA LYS A 341 -4.73 -7.77 2.48
C LYS A 341 -6.21 -7.64 2.81
N ILE A 342 -6.99 -7.09 1.89
CA ILE A 342 -8.45 -7.02 1.99
C ILE A 342 -9.06 -8.41 2.10
N ASP A 343 -8.61 -9.34 1.27
CA ASP A 343 -9.12 -10.72 1.29
C ASP A 343 -8.76 -11.42 2.60
N LYS A 344 -7.54 -11.17 3.12
CA LYS A 344 -7.15 -11.63 4.47
C LYS A 344 -8.02 -11.01 5.57
N MET A 345 -8.36 -9.72 5.50
CA MET A 345 -9.23 -9.10 6.51
C MET A 345 -10.66 -9.63 6.43
N LYS A 346 -11.15 -9.95 5.23
CA LYS A 346 -12.44 -10.61 5.02
C LYS A 346 -12.48 -11.95 5.76
N SER A 347 -11.41 -12.74 5.71
CA SER A 347 -11.38 -14.06 6.35
C SER A 347 -11.32 -14.00 7.88
N HIS A 348 -10.79 -12.91 8.44
CA HIS A 348 -10.85 -12.62 9.89
C HIS A 348 -12.18 -11.98 10.35
N ASN A 349 -13.19 -11.83 9.47
CA ASN A 349 -14.48 -11.18 9.78
C ASN A 349 -14.36 -9.76 10.35
N GLU A 350 -13.30 -9.03 10.00
CA GLU A 350 -13.14 -7.64 10.42
C GLU A 350 -13.89 -6.71 9.45
N ASN A 351 -14.87 -5.96 9.96
CA ASN A 351 -15.53 -4.92 9.18
C ASN A 351 -14.60 -3.71 9.02
N LEU A 352 -14.30 -3.36 7.77
CA LEU A 352 -13.44 -2.22 7.43
C LEU A 352 -14.16 -0.88 7.68
N THR A 353 -14.04 -0.37 8.91
CA THR A 353 -14.36 1.03 9.22
C THR A 353 -13.20 1.94 8.82
N PHE A 354 -13.46 3.23 8.51
CA PHE A 354 -12.42 4.22 8.12
C PHE A 354 -11.21 4.24 9.07
N ASN A 355 -11.46 4.15 10.38
CA ASN A 355 -10.41 4.21 11.39
C ASN A 355 -9.54 2.93 11.39
N ASN A 356 -10.15 1.77 11.17
CA ASN A 356 -9.45 0.49 11.06
C ASN A 356 -8.68 0.41 9.74
N PHE A 357 -9.23 0.95 8.65
CA PHE A 357 -8.58 0.98 7.36
C PHE A 357 -7.27 1.77 7.38
N ILE A 358 -7.27 2.99 7.95
CA ILE A 358 -6.07 3.83 8.02
C ILE A 358 -5.00 3.22 8.92
N LYS A 359 -5.39 2.60 10.04
CA LYS A 359 -4.46 1.93 10.96
C LYS A 359 -3.93 0.59 10.43
N SER A 360 -4.68 -0.06 9.54
CA SER A 360 -4.28 -1.33 8.94
C SER A 360 -3.10 -1.18 7.97
N ASP A 361 -2.43 -2.29 7.66
CA ASP A 361 -1.41 -2.34 6.61
C ASP A 361 -1.89 -1.78 5.26
N SER A 362 -3.19 -1.90 4.95
CA SER A 362 -3.78 -1.37 3.71
C SER A 362 -3.72 0.16 3.65
N GLY A 363 -3.92 0.84 4.78
CA GLY A 363 -3.77 2.30 4.88
C GLY A 363 -2.33 2.75 4.65
N TYR A 364 -1.35 1.98 5.16
CA TYR A 364 0.07 2.24 4.91
C TYR A 364 0.43 2.14 3.42
N PHE A 365 -0.06 1.10 2.74
CA PHE A 365 0.11 0.98 1.29
C PHE A 365 -0.52 2.20 0.56
N LEU A 366 -1.69 2.69 1.00
CA LEU A 366 -2.36 3.82 0.36
C LEU A 366 -1.54 5.10 0.52
N LEU A 367 -0.96 5.32 1.70
CA LEU A 367 -0.04 6.44 1.96
C LEU A 367 1.20 6.37 1.06
N ILE A 368 1.80 5.19 0.88
CA ILE A 368 2.91 5.02 -0.07
C ILE A 368 2.47 5.38 -1.49
N LEU A 369 1.30 4.94 -1.92
CA LEU A 369 0.81 5.25 -3.26
C LEU A 369 0.59 6.76 -3.48
N LEU A 370 0.04 7.45 -2.49
CA LEU A 370 -0.07 8.92 -2.52
C LEU A 370 1.30 9.59 -2.60
N ALA A 371 2.28 9.12 -1.83
CA ALA A 371 3.64 9.63 -1.90
C ALA A 371 4.28 9.36 -3.28
N ASN A 372 4.08 8.17 -3.85
CA ASN A 372 4.59 7.79 -5.17
C ASN A 372 4.00 8.66 -6.28
N ASN A 373 2.72 9.04 -6.20
CA ASN A 373 2.11 9.96 -7.16
C ASN A 373 2.86 11.29 -7.23
N ILE A 374 3.17 11.86 -6.07
CA ILE A 374 3.92 13.12 -5.98
C ILE A 374 5.35 12.90 -6.49
N LEU A 375 6.02 11.83 -6.04
CA LEU A 375 7.39 11.51 -6.39
C LEU A 375 7.56 11.33 -7.90
N TYR A 376 6.71 10.52 -8.54
CA TYR A 376 6.78 10.26 -9.97
C TYR A 376 6.47 11.51 -10.80
N TYR A 377 5.54 12.35 -10.34
CA TYR A 377 5.25 13.61 -11.04
C TYR A 377 6.42 14.60 -10.96
N VAL A 378 7.03 14.75 -9.78
CA VAL A 378 8.25 15.56 -9.62
C VAL A 378 9.38 15.00 -10.48
N LEU A 379 9.56 13.68 -10.49
CA LEU A 379 10.58 13.02 -11.28
C LEU A 379 10.36 13.22 -12.79
N ALA A 380 9.10 13.20 -13.25
CA ALA A 380 8.75 13.54 -14.63
C ALA A 380 9.10 14.99 -15.00
N ILE A 381 8.87 15.97 -14.10
CA ILE A 381 9.26 17.37 -14.34
C ILE A 381 10.78 17.52 -14.40
N VAL A 382 11.50 16.86 -13.47
CA VAL A 382 12.97 16.88 -13.44
C VAL A 382 13.54 16.29 -14.73
N LEU A 383 12.98 15.19 -15.23
CA LEU A 383 13.37 14.62 -16.52
C LEU A 383 13.10 15.56 -17.69
N ASP A 384 12.01 16.34 -17.68
CA ASP A 384 11.74 17.34 -18.73
C ASP A 384 12.82 18.41 -18.80
N ILE A 385 13.26 18.87 -17.62
CA ILE A 385 14.29 19.90 -17.50
C ILE A 385 15.62 19.36 -18.03
N ILE A 386 15.94 18.10 -17.72
CA ILE A 386 17.18 17.45 -18.17
C ILE A 386 17.19 17.28 -19.70
N ASP A 387 16.06 16.86 -20.29
CA ASP A 387 15.93 16.65 -21.74
C ASP A 387 16.02 17.98 -22.51
N ASN A 388 15.35 19.04 -22.03
CA ASN A 388 15.39 20.37 -22.66
C ASN A 388 16.75 21.09 -22.48
N ALA A 389 17.48 20.85 -21.39
CA ALA A 389 18.76 21.52 -21.11
C ALA A 389 19.97 20.91 -21.84
N GLY A 390 19.77 19.88 -22.67
CA GLY A 390 20.85 19.25 -23.43
C GLY A 390 21.82 18.41 -22.56
N GLY A 391 21.32 17.82 -21.47
CA GLY A 391 22.09 16.93 -20.58
C GLY A 391 22.21 17.42 -19.14
N PHE A 392 22.82 16.58 -18.30
CA PHE A 392 22.94 16.67 -16.83
C PHE A 392 23.75 17.90 -16.33
N LYS A 393 23.34 19.14 -16.63
CA LYS A 393 23.86 20.34 -15.95
C LYS A 393 22.99 20.65 -14.72
N PHE A 394 23.33 20.00 -13.61
CA PHE A 394 22.68 20.12 -12.29
C PHE A 394 22.58 21.58 -11.77
N PHE A 395 23.37 22.50 -12.32
CA PHE A 395 23.43 23.91 -11.92
C PHE A 395 22.14 24.69 -12.24
N LEU A 396 21.45 24.37 -13.35
CA LEU A 396 20.21 25.06 -13.73
C LEU A 396 18.99 24.61 -12.92
N LEU A 397 19.02 23.36 -12.43
CA LEU A 397 17.95 22.80 -11.59
C LEU A 397 17.80 23.59 -10.29
N LYS A 398 18.92 23.95 -9.64
CA LYS A 398 18.90 24.71 -8.37
C LYS A 398 18.25 26.08 -8.54
N SER A 399 18.59 26.82 -9.61
CA SER A 399 18.02 28.16 -9.84
C SER A 399 16.52 28.12 -10.17
N PHE A 400 16.06 27.09 -10.90
CA PHE A 400 14.66 26.96 -11.27
C PHE A 400 13.79 26.46 -10.11
N LEU A 401 14.26 25.46 -9.35
CA LEU A 401 13.55 24.94 -8.17
C LEU A 401 13.44 26.00 -7.07
N LEU A 402 14.47 26.84 -6.91
CA LEU A 402 14.41 28.01 -6.02
C LEU A 402 13.34 29.01 -6.48
N LYS A 403 13.26 29.31 -7.78
CA LYS A 403 12.25 30.23 -8.36
C LYS A 403 10.83 29.68 -8.28
N PHE A 404 10.65 28.36 -8.41
CA PHE A 404 9.35 27.70 -8.34
C PHE A 404 8.82 27.62 -6.90
N PHE A 405 9.68 27.40 -5.90
CA PHE A 405 9.29 27.43 -4.49
C PHE A 405 9.18 28.85 -3.91
N LEU A 406 9.93 29.83 -4.42
CA LEU A 406 9.88 31.25 -4.02
C LEU A 406 8.81 32.07 -4.78
N LEU A 407 7.72 31.44 -5.21
CA LEU A 407 6.57 32.15 -5.79
C LEU A 407 5.67 32.72 -4.67
N LYS A 408 6.25 33.59 -3.83
CA LYS A 408 5.52 34.42 -2.89
C LYS A 408 6.14 35.82 -2.82
N GLY A 409 5.57 36.71 -3.63
CA GLY A 409 5.60 38.15 -3.44
C GLY A 409 6.88 38.86 -3.87
N GLU A 410 7.00 39.14 -5.17
CA GLU A 410 7.64 40.38 -5.60
C GLU A 410 6.57 41.24 -6.30
N ASN A 411 5.84 41.97 -5.47
CA ASN A 411 5.13 43.17 -5.88
C ASN A 411 6.11 44.34 -5.73
N GLU A 412 7.00 44.53 -6.69
CA GLU A 412 7.62 45.85 -6.90
C GLU A 412 7.67 46.13 -8.41
N CYS A 413 6.74 46.99 -8.84
CA CYS A 413 6.91 47.77 -10.05
C CYS A 413 8.11 48.70 -9.81
N ASN A 414 9.29 48.34 -10.33
CA ASN A 414 10.35 49.31 -10.57
C ASN A 414 10.71 49.34 -12.05
N ILE A 415 10.56 50.55 -12.58
CA ILE A 415 10.86 50.99 -13.93
C ILE A 415 12.37 50.93 -14.12
N GLY A 416 12.83 50.14 -15.09
CA GLY A 416 14.25 50.00 -15.43
C GLY A 416 14.45 49.01 -16.57
N TYR A 417 13.88 49.30 -17.75
CA TYR A 417 14.18 48.53 -18.96
C TYR A 417 15.40 49.13 -19.67
N GLN A 418 16.59 48.73 -19.24
CA GLN A 418 17.80 48.81 -20.04
C GLN A 418 18.83 47.89 -19.38
N ASP A 419 19.22 46.83 -20.11
CA ASP A 419 20.55 46.16 -20.07
C ASP A 419 20.52 44.62 -20.21
N ASP A 420 19.39 43.93 -20.05
CA ASP A 420 19.40 42.45 -20.06
C ASP A 420 19.26 41.79 -21.45
N TYR A 421 18.84 42.51 -22.50
CA TYR A 421 18.71 41.94 -23.86
C TYR A 421 19.97 42.05 -24.72
N GLN A 422 20.98 42.82 -24.30
CA GLN A 422 22.23 42.94 -25.08
C GLN A 422 23.03 41.62 -25.14
N LYS A 423 22.79 40.69 -24.21
CA LYS A 423 23.49 39.39 -24.16
C LYS A 423 22.86 38.29 -25.03
N ASP A 424 21.64 38.50 -25.51
CA ASP A 424 20.94 37.54 -26.39
C ASP A 424 21.08 37.90 -27.89
N ILE A 425 21.85 38.95 -28.20
CA ILE A 425 22.23 39.28 -29.58
C ILE A 425 23.45 38.41 -29.93
N GLN A 426 23.25 37.45 -30.82
CA GLN A 426 24.33 36.65 -31.36
C GLN A 426 25.18 37.52 -32.29
N ASP A 427 26.44 37.79 -31.92
CA ASP A 427 27.37 38.51 -32.79
C ASP A 427 27.66 37.68 -34.05
N ASP A 428 27.16 38.16 -35.18
CA ASP A 428 27.26 37.46 -36.46
C ASP A 428 28.62 37.75 -37.12
N GLU A 429 29.66 37.00 -36.72
CA GLU A 429 31.03 37.17 -37.24
C GLU A 429 31.14 36.90 -38.76
N THR A 430 30.15 36.26 -39.38
CA THR A 430 30.18 35.86 -40.79
C THR A 430 29.95 37.01 -41.77
N ASN A 431 29.40 38.14 -41.32
CA ASN A 431 28.87 39.20 -42.20
C ASN A 431 29.67 40.51 -42.20
N LYS A 432 30.81 40.61 -41.49
CA LYS A 432 31.64 41.85 -41.40
C LYS A 432 32.16 42.38 -42.74
N ASN A 433 32.22 41.56 -43.79
CA ASN A 433 32.74 41.93 -45.11
C ASN A 433 31.66 42.09 -46.21
N LYS A 434 30.38 41.93 -45.90
CA LYS A 434 29.30 42.07 -46.89
C LYS A 434 28.79 43.51 -46.94
N LYS A 435 28.49 44.00 -48.15
CA LYS A 435 27.94 45.35 -48.35
C LYS A 435 26.54 45.42 -47.73
N CYS A 436 26.37 46.24 -46.70
CA CYS A 436 25.06 46.55 -46.12
C CYS A 436 24.22 47.24 -47.19
N MET A 437 23.03 46.69 -47.47
CA MET A 437 22.14 47.21 -48.51
C MET A 437 21.00 48.03 -47.92
N VAL A 438 20.50 47.64 -46.74
CA VAL A 438 19.43 48.35 -46.03
C VAL A 438 19.72 48.33 -44.54
N GLU A 439 19.77 49.51 -43.94
CA GLU A 439 19.82 49.70 -42.49
C GLU A 439 18.44 50.18 -42.03
N VAL A 440 17.82 49.42 -41.13
CA VAL A 440 16.52 49.79 -40.55
C VAL A 440 16.72 50.02 -39.06
N SER A 441 16.51 51.25 -38.62
CA SER A 441 16.67 51.65 -37.23
C SER A 441 15.38 52.19 -36.63
N GLY A 442 15.19 51.93 -35.35
CA GLY A 442 14.10 52.53 -34.57
C GLY A 442 12.69 52.01 -34.89
N ILE A 443 12.55 50.71 -35.23
CA ILE A 443 11.21 50.14 -35.44
C ILE A 443 10.50 50.03 -34.10
N SER A 444 9.37 50.74 -33.99
CA SER A 444 8.43 50.61 -32.88
C SER A 444 7.05 50.21 -33.37
N LYS A 445 6.44 49.17 -32.79
CA LYS A 445 5.06 48.78 -33.10
C LYS A 445 4.20 48.89 -31.85
N ILE A 446 3.20 49.76 -31.93
CA ILE A 446 2.27 50.07 -30.84
C ILE A 446 0.90 49.51 -31.22
N PHE A 447 0.34 48.66 -30.37
CA PHE A 447 -1.01 48.13 -30.50
C PHE A 447 -1.95 48.81 -29.50
N GLU A 448 -3.15 49.17 -29.96
CA GLU A 448 -4.19 49.71 -29.10
C GLU A 448 -5.00 48.57 -28.49
N LYS A 449 -4.94 48.39 -27.17
CA LYS A 449 -5.76 47.41 -26.45
C LYS A 449 -7.03 48.10 -25.95
N LYS A 450 -8.20 47.61 -26.38
CA LYS A 450 -9.46 47.93 -25.70
C LYS A 450 -9.47 47.23 -24.35
N LYS A 451 -9.62 47.99 -23.26
CA LYS A 451 -9.90 47.41 -21.95
C LYS A 451 -11.31 46.81 -21.97
N SER A 452 -11.42 45.50 -21.80
CA SER A 452 -12.67 44.83 -21.40
C SER A 452 -12.93 45.13 -19.92
N GLU A 453 -14.19 45.35 -19.53
CA GLU A 453 -14.61 45.87 -18.22
C GLU A 453 -14.31 44.97 -17.00
N ASP A 454 -13.73 43.78 -17.18
CA ASP A 454 -13.54 42.80 -16.10
C ASP A 454 -12.30 43.00 -15.22
N ASP A 455 -11.34 43.85 -15.61
CA ASP A 455 -10.12 44.10 -14.82
C ASP A 455 -10.32 45.15 -13.69
N SER A 456 -11.55 45.66 -13.50
CA SER A 456 -11.85 46.68 -12.49
C SER A 456 -12.46 46.14 -11.18
N LYS A 457 -12.72 44.83 -11.08
CA LYS A 457 -13.40 44.23 -9.91
C LYS A 457 -12.53 43.50 -8.88
N TYR A 458 -11.21 43.42 -9.07
CA TYR A 458 -10.33 42.65 -8.16
C TYR A 458 -9.34 43.47 -7.32
N GLN A 459 -9.55 44.78 -7.15
CA GLN A 459 -8.72 45.59 -6.24
C GLN A 459 -9.44 46.41 -5.16
N ASN A 460 -10.77 46.45 -5.11
CA ASN A 460 -11.48 47.16 -4.06
C ASN A 460 -12.50 46.25 -3.37
N ASN A 461 -12.03 45.41 -2.44
CA ASN A 461 -12.84 44.91 -1.32
C ASN A 461 -11.94 44.27 -0.25
N SER A 462 -11.10 45.10 0.37
CA SER A 462 -10.78 44.94 1.78
C SER A 462 -11.21 46.22 2.47
N ASN A 463 -12.47 46.27 2.92
CA ASN A 463 -12.92 46.91 4.17
C ASN A 463 -14.46 46.99 4.25
N SER A 464 -14.95 46.62 5.44
CA SER A 464 -16.25 46.95 6.06
C SER A 464 -17.59 46.52 5.43
N LYS A 465 -18.17 45.50 6.07
CA LYS A 465 -19.57 45.32 6.52
C LYS A 465 -20.66 46.35 6.10
N SER A 466 -21.76 45.76 5.61
CA SER A 466 -23.18 45.98 5.99
C SER A 466 -24.08 46.93 5.18
N GLN A 467 -25.32 46.43 5.02
CA GLN A 467 -26.61 47.08 4.78
C GLN A 467 -27.07 47.41 3.35
N ASN A 468 -28.06 46.61 2.92
CA ASN A 468 -29.39 46.97 2.41
C ASN A 468 -29.59 47.72 1.07
N PHE A 469 -30.37 47.05 0.22
CA PHE A 469 -31.55 47.53 -0.53
C PHE A 469 -31.40 48.45 -1.75
N PHE A 470 -31.88 47.90 -2.89
CA PHE A 470 -32.64 48.53 -4.00
C PHE A 470 -32.27 49.95 -4.46
N ASN A 471 -31.85 50.10 -5.73
CA ASN A 471 -32.75 50.51 -6.82
C ASN A 471 -32.03 50.67 -8.17
N PHE A 472 -32.70 50.21 -9.23
CA PHE A 472 -32.48 50.59 -10.62
C PHE A 472 -32.94 52.05 -10.85
N LYS A 473 -32.12 52.90 -11.49
CA LYS A 473 -32.50 53.63 -12.72
C LYS A 473 -31.42 54.57 -13.28
N SER A 474 -31.49 54.66 -14.62
CA SER A 474 -31.06 55.71 -15.55
C SER A 474 -29.58 55.98 -15.80
N LEU A 475 -29.14 55.39 -16.93
CA LEU A 475 -28.44 56.03 -18.04
C LEU A 475 -28.27 57.56 -17.93
N ASN A 476 -27.02 58.04 -18.00
CA ASN A 476 -26.66 59.06 -18.98
C ASN A 476 -25.17 59.00 -19.36
N ILE A 477 -25.01 58.88 -20.67
CA ILE A 477 -23.87 59.03 -21.57
C ILE A 477 -22.88 60.12 -21.13
N PHE A 478 -21.63 59.74 -20.92
CA PHE A 478 -20.39 60.34 -21.47
C PHE A 478 -19.20 59.80 -20.65
N LYS A 479 -18.50 58.76 -21.14
CA LYS A 479 -17.17 58.40 -20.62
C LYS A 479 -16.26 57.97 -21.76
N SER A 480 -15.31 58.86 -22.05
CA SER A 480 -14.08 58.62 -22.80
C SER A 480 -13.50 57.24 -22.45
N THR A 481 -13.48 56.35 -23.43
CA THR A 481 -12.74 55.08 -23.37
C THR A 481 -11.25 55.39 -23.38
N LYS A 482 -10.59 55.34 -22.21
CA LYS A 482 -9.13 55.40 -22.12
C LYS A 482 -8.53 54.17 -22.80
N MET A 483 -8.04 54.34 -24.02
CA MET A 483 -7.24 53.35 -24.74
C MET A 483 -5.87 53.20 -24.05
N SER A 484 -5.49 51.99 -23.66
CA SER A 484 -4.13 51.69 -23.21
C SER A 484 -3.32 51.17 -24.39
N LYS A 485 -2.21 51.85 -24.70
CA LYS A 485 -1.26 51.46 -25.74
C LYS A 485 -0.30 50.39 -25.20
N PHE A 486 -0.14 49.29 -25.92
CA PHE A 486 0.87 48.25 -25.65
C PHE A 486 1.95 48.35 -26.72
N ILE A 487 3.21 48.51 -26.31
CA ILE A 487 4.35 48.54 -27.22
C ILE A 487 4.83 47.09 -27.36
N ALA A 488 4.58 46.48 -28.52
CA ALA A 488 4.98 45.09 -28.79
C ALA A 488 6.45 44.98 -29.23
N VAL A 489 6.94 46.01 -29.90
CA VAL A 489 8.32 46.11 -30.37
C VAL A 489 8.78 47.53 -30.07
N ASN A 490 9.86 47.68 -29.31
CA ASN A 490 10.40 48.99 -28.94
C ASN A 490 11.84 49.12 -29.43
N ASN A 491 12.05 50.01 -30.40
CA ASN A 491 13.37 50.46 -30.84
C ASN A 491 14.29 49.33 -31.38
N VAL A 492 13.72 48.39 -32.15
CA VAL A 492 14.51 47.33 -32.80
C VAL A 492 15.20 47.90 -34.03
N SER A 493 16.50 47.61 -34.17
CA SER A 493 17.33 48.02 -35.29
C SER A 493 18.11 46.82 -35.81
N PHE A 494 18.21 46.67 -37.13
CA PHE A 494 18.99 45.61 -37.76
C PHE A 494 19.43 46.01 -39.17
N ASN A 495 20.46 45.33 -39.65
CA ASN A 495 21.06 45.54 -40.97
C ASN A 495 20.77 44.33 -41.84
N VAL A 496 20.46 44.56 -43.12
CA VAL A 496 20.27 43.50 -44.13
C VAL A 496 21.43 43.55 -45.11
N TYR A 497 22.11 42.40 -45.27
CA TYR A 497 23.28 42.28 -46.14
C TYR A 497 22.92 41.76 -47.54
N GLN A 498 23.84 41.96 -48.49
CA GLN A 498 23.69 41.45 -49.85
C GLN A 498 23.51 39.92 -49.85
N ASP A 499 22.54 39.43 -50.64
CA ASP A 499 22.09 38.03 -50.77
C ASP A 499 21.25 37.46 -49.59
N GLU A 500 20.79 38.31 -48.68
CA GLU A 500 19.81 37.94 -47.64
C GLU A 500 18.38 38.25 -48.11
N ILE A 501 17.50 37.24 -48.04
CA ILE A 501 16.06 37.44 -48.24
C ILE A 501 15.45 37.76 -46.88
N PHE A 502 15.02 39.01 -46.70
CA PHE A 502 14.39 39.48 -45.48
C PHE A 502 12.92 39.84 -45.69
N CYS A 503 12.06 39.42 -44.76
CA CYS A 503 10.63 39.76 -44.76
C CYS A 503 10.16 40.05 -43.34
N ILE A 504 9.55 41.23 -43.14
CA ILE A 504 8.87 41.57 -41.88
C ILE A 504 7.45 41.01 -41.94
N LEU A 505 7.21 39.89 -41.27
CA LEU A 505 5.87 39.34 -41.10
C LEU A 505 5.18 40.04 -39.93
N GLY A 506 4.34 41.03 -40.26
CA GLY A 506 3.47 41.69 -39.29
C GLY A 506 2.16 42.07 -39.95
N LYS A 507 1.04 41.65 -39.34
CA LYS A 507 -0.30 42.09 -39.74
C LYS A 507 -0.60 43.50 -39.26
#